data_AF-A0A0G4HDY3-F1
#
_entry.id   AF-A0A0G4HDY3-F1
#
_cell.length_a   1.000
_cell.length_b   1.000
_cell.length_c   1.000
_cell.angle_alpha   90.00
_cell.angle_beta   90.00
_cell.angle_gamma   90.00
#
_symmetry.space_group_name_H-M   'P 1'
#
loop_
_entity.id
_entity.type
_entity.pdbx_description
1 polymer ?
#
loop_
_entity_poly.entity_id
_entity_poly.type
_entity_poly.pdbx_seq_one_letter_code
_entity_poly.pdbx_strand_id
1 'polypeptide(L)'
;MNLSPDKFRDAMTIRYQGRVGGEKSRCGGYGRRWSLQHALNCPVEGLPTLRHDEVNRTWASLAAAEAYPVGAVHVKEPIIREEEEVQGCPALRGDF
;
A
#
# COMPACT_ATOMS: atom_id res chain seq x y z
N MET A 1 1.31 13.19 -8.80
CA MET A 1 2.22 13.91 -7.87
C MET A 1 3.37 12.98 -7.53
N ASN A 2 4.63 13.41 -7.70
CA ASN A 2 5.78 12.59 -7.34
C ASN A 2 6.09 12.72 -5.84
N LEU A 3 5.99 11.63 -5.10
CA LEU A 3 6.51 11.56 -3.74
C LEU A 3 8.02 11.37 -3.77
N SER A 4 8.72 11.93 -2.79
CA SER A 4 10.08 11.50 -2.54
C SER A 4 10.08 10.02 -2.08
N PRO A 5 11.18 9.29 -2.29
CA PRO A 5 11.29 7.89 -1.87
C PRO A 5 10.93 7.67 -0.39
N ASP A 6 11.35 8.58 0.50
CA ASP A 6 11.02 8.50 1.93
C ASP A 6 9.52 8.63 2.17
N LYS A 7 8.86 9.61 1.52
CA LYS A 7 7.41 9.82 1.66
C LYS A 7 6.60 8.63 1.16
N PHE A 8 7.06 7.99 0.09
CA PHE A 8 6.45 6.75 -0.40
C PHE A 8 6.62 5.62 0.61
N ARG A 9 7.84 5.40 1.11
CA ARG A 9 8.13 4.39 2.15
C ARG A 9 7.24 4.58 3.38
N ASP A 10 7.15 5.81 3.88
CA ASP A 10 6.39 6.10 5.09
C ASP A 10 4.89 5.90 4.90
N ALA A 11 4.35 6.23 3.72
CA ALA A 11 2.95 5.93 3.39
C ALA A 11 2.69 4.42 3.38
N MET A 12 3.60 3.63 2.81
CA MET A 12 3.51 2.15 2.83
C MET A 12 3.60 1.60 4.25
N THR A 13 4.54 2.10 5.06
CA THR A 13 4.68 1.72 6.46
C THR A 13 3.41 2.02 7.25
N ILE A 14 2.79 3.19 7.05
CA ILE A 14 1.53 3.55 7.72
C ILE A 14 0.39 2.60 7.33
N ARG A 15 0.25 2.26 6.03
CA ARG A 15 -0.81 1.36 5.56
C ARG A 15 -0.77 0.01 6.26
N TYR A 16 0.43 -0.57 6.37
CA TYR A 16 0.64 -1.87 7.01
C TYR A 16 0.87 -1.77 8.52
N GLN A 17 0.37 -0.69 9.16
CA GLN A 17 0.41 -0.47 10.61
C GLN A 17 1.83 -0.51 11.21
N GLY A 18 2.84 -0.31 10.36
CA GLY A 18 4.23 -0.22 10.78
C GLY A 18 4.54 1.12 11.44
N ARG A 19 5.67 1.15 12.15
CA ARG A 19 6.19 2.39 12.75
C ARG A 19 7.04 3.13 11.74
N VAL A 20 6.60 4.34 11.39
CA VAL A 20 7.38 5.25 10.54
C VAL A 20 8.72 5.58 11.21
N GLY A 21 9.82 5.39 10.48
CA GLY A 21 11.17 5.67 10.97
C GLY A 21 11.54 7.15 10.88
N GLY A 22 12.62 7.52 11.57
CA GLY A 22 13.17 8.88 11.54
C GLY A 22 12.48 9.86 12.50
N GLU A 23 13.16 10.99 12.78
CA GLU A 23 12.68 12.03 13.67
C GLU A 23 11.70 12.96 12.94
N LYS A 24 10.47 12.49 12.70
CA LYS A 24 9.43 13.28 12.06
C LYS A 24 8.76 14.21 13.06
N SER A 25 9.25 15.43 13.16
CA SER A 25 8.60 16.48 13.95
C SER A 25 7.53 17.24 13.16
N ARG A 26 7.67 17.34 11.82
CA ARG A 26 6.79 18.15 10.95
C ARG A 26 6.50 17.47 9.61
N CYS A 27 5.35 17.77 9.01
CA CYS A 27 5.00 17.39 7.64
C CYS A 27 5.72 18.29 6.63
N GLY A 28 6.28 17.71 5.57
CA GLY A 28 7.02 18.43 4.53
C GLY A 28 6.13 19.28 3.61
N GLY A 29 4.82 19.07 3.63
CA GLY A 29 3.84 19.87 2.89
C GLY A 29 3.44 21.15 3.64
N TYR A 30 2.62 21.00 4.68
CA TYR A 30 2.04 22.14 5.41
C TYR A 30 2.88 22.63 6.60
N GLY A 31 4.02 21.99 6.91
CA GLY A 31 4.83 22.32 8.08
C GLY A 31 4.10 22.10 9.42
N ARG A 32 2.95 21.43 9.45
CA ARG A 32 2.23 21.06 10.68
C ARG A 32 3.01 20.00 11.45
N ARG A 33 2.81 19.96 12.78
CA ARG A 33 3.36 18.89 13.62
C ARG A 33 2.94 17.54 13.04
N TRP A 34 3.89 16.63 12.91
CA TRP A 34 3.61 15.30 12.41
C TRP A 34 2.83 14.50 13.47
N SER A 35 1.81 13.78 13.01
CA SER A 35 1.11 12.75 13.76
C SER A 35 0.57 11.71 12.78
N LEU A 36 0.28 10.49 13.26
CA LEU A 36 -0.36 9.47 12.43
C LEU A 36 -1.67 9.99 11.83
N GLN A 37 -2.50 10.66 12.65
CA GLN A 37 -3.76 11.23 12.17
C GLN A 37 -3.55 12.29 11.09
N HIS A 38 -2.53 13.15 11.23
CA HIS A 38 -2.18 14.09 10.18
C HIS A 38 -1.72 13.36 8.91
N ALA A 39 -0.85 12.35 9.03
CA ALA A 39 -0.35 11.58 7.90
C ALA A 39 -1.46 10.79 7.18
N LEU A 40 -2.54 10.40 7.86
CA LEU A 40 -3.68 9.76 7.21
C LEU A 40 -4.54 10.76 6.39
N ASN A 41 -4.65 12.00 6.85
CA ASN A 41 -5.59 13.00 6.31
C ASN A 41 -4.95 14.11 5.46
N CYS A 42 -3.62 14.23 5.45
CA CYS A 42 -2.95 15.32 4.77
C CYS A 42 -3.15 15.21 3.24
N PRO A 43 -3.69 16.21 2.53
CA PRO A 43 -3.87 16.09 1.08
C PRO A 43 -2.54 16.17 0.30
N VAL A 44 -1.47 16.70 0.92
CA VAL A 44 -0.15 16.85 0.29
C VAL A 44 0.75 15.64 0.53
N GLU A 45 0.74 15.08 1.74
CA GLU A 45 1.60 13.94 2.12
C GLU A 45 0.84 12.74 2.69
N GLY A 46 -0.42 12.93 3.04
CA GLY A 46 -1.32 11.87 3.45
C GLY A 46 -2.19 11.39 2.31
N LEU A 47 -3.19 10.58 2.65
CA LEU A 47 -3.84 9.62 1.75
C LEU A 47 -2.98 8.39 1.39
N PRO A 48 -2.32 7.70 2.35
CA PRO A 48 -1.59 6.47 2.06
C PRO A 48 -2.42 5.42 1.31
N THR A 49 -3.70 5.29 1.66
CA THR A 49 -4.62 4.35 1.03
C THR A 49 -4.84 4.67 -0.45
N LEU A 50 -5.22 5.91 -0.76
CA LEU A 50 -5.49 6.33 -2.14
C LEU A 50 -4.27 6.12 -3.04
N ARG A 51 -3.08 6.50 -2.55
CA ARG A 51 -1.83 6.43 -3.31
C ARG A 51 -1.37 4.99 -3.53
N HIS A 52 -1.53 4.15 -2.51
CA HIS A 52 -1.32 2.72 -2.67
C HIS A 52 -2.23 2.17 -3.76
N ASP A 53 -3.52 2.52 -3.73
CA ASP A 53 -4.49 2.00 -4.69
C ASP A 53 -4.19 2.49 -6.13
N GLU A 54 -3.69 3.72 -6.30
CA GLU A 54 -3.17 4.23 -7.58
C GLU A 54 -1.98 3.42 -8.11
N VAL A 55 -1.00 3.16 -7.24
CA VAL A 55 0.18 2.32 -7.58
C VAL A 55 -0.26 0.91 -7.93
N ASN A 56 -1.15 0.31 -7.13
CA ASN A 56 -1.65 -1.04 -7.37
C ASN A 56 -2.41 -1.14 -8.70
N ARG A 57 -3.28 -0.16 -9.00
CA ARG A 57 -3.97 -0.08 -10.30
C ARG A 57 -2.99 0.02 -11.46
N THR A 58 -1.98 0.88 -11.33
CA THR A 58 -0.96 1.07 -12.38
C THR A 58 -0.19 -0.23 -12.64
N TRP A 59 0.27 -0.89 -11.57
CA TRP A 59 0.94 -2.19 -11.68
C TRP A 59 0.03 -3.26 -12.27
N ALA A 60 -1.21 -3.36 -11.83
CA ALA A 60 -2.16 -4.33 -12.35
C ALA A 60 -2.45 -4.10 -13.85
N SER A 61 -2.57 -2.84 -14.29
CA SER A 61 -2.75 -2.51 -15.71
C SER A 61 -1.54 -2.91 -16.55
N LEU A 62 -0.32 -2.64 -16.09
CA LEU A 62 0.91 -3.06 -16.78
C LEU A 62 1.05 -4.58 -16.82
N ALA A 63 0.80 -5.25 -15.70
CA ALA A 63 0.88 -6.70 -15.60
C ALA A 63 -0.14 -7.40 -16.51
N ALA A 64 -1.37 -6.88 -16.56
CA ALA A 64 -2.43 -7.40 -17.43
C ALA A 64 -2.15 -7.15 -18.91
N ALA A 65 -1.44 -6.07 -19.24
CA ALA A 65 -1.08 -5.76 -20.63
C ALA A 65 0.10 -6.60 -21.13
N GLU A 66 1.12 -6.82 -20.30
CA GLU A 66 2.44 -7.27 -20.78
C GLU A 66 2.86 -8.67 -20.28
N ALA A 67 2.35 -9.13 -19.13
CA ALA A 67 2.95 -10.26 -18.42
C ALA A 67 2.02 -11.45 -18.20
N TYR A 68 0.72 -11.24 -18.07
CA TYR A 68 -0.22 -12.27 -17.63
C TYR A 68 -1.41 -12.46 -18.58
N PRO A 69 -2.00 -13.67 -18.65
CA PRO A 69 -3.21 -13.92 -19.42
C PRO A 69 -4.39 -13.04 -18.99
N VAL A 70 -5.31 -12.82 -19.91
CA VAL A 70 -6.57 -12.10 -19.65
C VAL A 70 -7.30 -12.75 -18.48
N GLY A 71 -7.65 -11.94 -17.47
CA GLY A 71 -8.37 -12.38 -16.28
C GLY A 71 -7.50 -12.93 -15.15
N ALA A 72 -6.18 -13.07 -15.33
CA ALA A 72 -5.27 -13.55 -14.29
C ALA A 72 -4.83 -12.48 -13.29
N VAL A 73 -5.01 -11.20 -13.61
CA VAL A 73 -4.60 -10.07 -12.76
C VAL A 73 -5.82 -9.46 -12.07
N HIS A 74 -5.76 -9.36 -10.74
CA HIS A 74 -6.80 -8.76 -9.91
C HIS A 74 -6.31 -7.44 -9.29
N VAL A 75 -7.11 -6.37 -9.45
CA VAL A 75 -6.79 -5.03 -8.91
C VAL A 75 -7.15 -4.91 -7.43
N LYS A 76 -8.07 -5.73 -6.93
CA LYS A 76 -8.51 -5.69 -5.54
C LYS A 76 -7.49 -6.40 -4.66
N GLU A 77 -7.15 -5.81 -3.51
CA GLU A 77 -6.24 -6.44 -2.55
C GLU A 77 -6.92 -7.70 -1.97
N PRO A 78 -6.26 -8.87 -2.01
CA PRO A 78 -6.86 -10.10 -1.52
C PRO A 78 -6.99 -10.09 0.00
N ILE A 79 -8.10 -10.61 0.49
CA ILE A 79 -8.24 -10.98 1.90
C ILE A 79 -7.57 -12.34 2.04
N ILE A 80 -6.43 -12.37 2.73
CA ILE A 80 -5.71 -13.62 3.03
C ILE A 80 -6.45 -14.35 4.14
N ARG A 81 -6.82 -15.59 3.86
CA ARG A 81 -7.44 -16.51 4.82
C ARG A 81 -6.60 -17.76 4.95
N GLU A 82 -6.69 -18.40 6.10
CA GLU A 82 -6.17 -19.75 6.29
C GLU A 82 -6.96 -20.72 5.41
N GLU A 83 -6.24 -21.63 4.76
CA GLU A 83 -6.80 -22.73 4.00
C GLU A 83 -6.36 -24.05 4.64
N GLU A 84 -7.14 -25.12 4.45
CA GLU A 84 -6.74 -26.44 4.92
C GLU A 84 -5.36 -26.82 4.38
N GLU A 85 -4.61 -27.61 5.15
CA GLU A 85 -3.26 -28.00 4.78
C GLU A 85 -3.24 -28.64 3.38
N VAL A 86 -2.45 -28.07 2.49
CA VAL A 86 -2.20 -28.62 1.16
C VAL A 86 -0.87 -29.35 1.22
N GLN A 87 -0.91 -30.67 0.99
CA GLN A 87 0.28 -31.53 1.02
C GLN A 87 1.05 -31.50 2.38
N GLY A 88 0.32 -31.35 3.49
CA GLY A 88 0.90 -31.30 4.84
C GLY A 88 1.64 -30.00 5.17
N CYS A 89 1.42 -28.95 4.38
CA CYS A 89 1.92 -27.61 4.65
C CYS A 89 0.74 -26.65 4.93
N PRO A 90 0.88 -25.71 5.88
CA PRO A 90 -0.09 -24.65 6.06
C PRO A 90 -0.30 -23.89 4.75
N ALA A 91 -1.56 -23.73 4.34
CA ALA A 91 -1.92 -23.04 3.11
C ALA A 91 -2.64 -21.72 3.41
N LEU A 92 -2.51 -20.78 2.49
CA LEU A 92 -3.21 -19.50 2.53
C LEU A 92 -3.98 -19.31 1.23
N ARG A 93 -5.25 -18.93 1.36
CA ARG A 93 -6.12 -18.59 0.22
C ARG A 93 -6.34 -17.09 0.16
N GLY A 94 -6.09 -16.51 -1.01
CA GLY A 94 -6.46 -15.12 -1.31
C GLY A 94 -7.88 -15.04 -1.86
N ASP A 95 -8.78 -14.41 -1.12
CA ASP A 95 -10.11 -14.04 -1.59
C ASP A 95 -10.09 -12.62 -2.20
N PHE A 96 -10.40 -12.49 -3.49
CA PHE A 96 -10.40 -11.20 -4.21
C PHE A 96 -11.77 -10.52 -4.25
#